data_AF-M0ENR5-F1
#
_entry.id   AF-M0ENR5-F1
#
_cell.length_a   1.000
_cell.length_b   1.000
_cell.length_c   1.000
_cell.angle_alpha   90.00
_cell.angle_beta   90.00
_cell.angle_gamma   90.00
#
_symmetry.space_group_name_H-M   'P 1'
#
loop_
_entity.id
_entity.type
_entity.pdbx_description
1 polymer ?
#
loop_
_entity_poly.entity_id
_entity_poly.type
_entity_poly.pdbx_seq_one_letter_code
_entity_poly.pdbx_strand_id
1 'polypeptide(L)'
;MIGVALVVGVGVISALAVSVGPLYAADRFRELREPTDAERAQIAALADPGGLDLDRIAIESVGSDDGGGGSAADGPAEVAVRGPPGRRVLFLTADVLTDLDEDVAIGLLAAEAGRVATYYAEFRAVAVGAVLATLAAVVTTLVPFESGFAAVIAVGVAAFWAGRRVQYAADTRAADAVGADRVADAFERVAERRGVEPETGDWSTWFEVQPPLGDRIARLRERAADEG
;
A
#
# COMPACT_ATOMS: atom_id res chain seq x y z
N MET A 1 -23.75 17.31 -22.46
CA MET A 1 -23.79 15.82 -22.43
C MET A 1 -22.40 15.23 -22.59
N ILE A 2 -21.71 15.46 -23.72
CA ILE A 2 -20.37 14.88 -23.99
C ILE A 2 -19.32 15.29 -22.93
N GLY A 3 -19.26 16.56 -22.55
CA GLY A 3 -18.28 17.02 -21.54
C GLY A 3 -18.47 16.35 -20.18
N VAL A 4 -19.71 16.24 -19.70
CA VAL A 4 -20.02 15.57 -18.43
C VAL A 4 -19.68 14.07 -18.50
N ALA A 5 -20.02 13.42 -19.62
CA ALA A 5 -19.66 12.02 -19.84
C ALA A 5 -18.13 11.82 -19.86
N LEU A 6 -17.37 12.75 -20.43
CA LEU A 6 -15.91 12.73 -20.43
C LEU A 6 -15.36 12.87 -19.01
N VAL A 7 -15.84 13.84 -18.22
CA VAL A 7 -15.40 14.05 -16.83
C VAL A 7 -15.63 12.80 -15.98
N VAL A 8 -16.83 12.24 -16.05
CA VAL A 8 -17.17 11.00 -15.34
C VAL A 8 -16.30 9.84 -15.85
N GLY A 9 -16.13 9.73 -17.17
CA GLY A 9 -15.29 8.73 -17.81
C GLY A 9 -13.84 8.80 -17.33
N VAL A 10 -13.24 9.99 -17.27
CA VAL A 10 -11.88 10.20 -16.75
C VAL A 10 -11.80 9.75 -15.29
N GLY A 11 -12.72 10.20 -14.44
CA GLY A 11 -12.70 9.81 -13.02
C GLY A 11 -12.78 8.30 -12.81
N VAL A 12 -13.70 7.63 -13.52
CA VAL A 12 -13.88 6.17 -13.44
C VAL A 12 -12.66 5.43 -14.00
N ILE A 13 -12.18 5.80 -15.20
CA ILE A 13 -11.02 5.16 -15.83
C ILE A 13 -9.77 5.33 -14.95
N SER A 14 -9.56 6.51 -14.37
CA SER A 14 -8.45 6.76 -13.46
C SER A 14 -8.53 5.93 -12.19
N ALA A 15 -9.71 5.82 -11.56
CA ALA A 15 -9.89 4.97 -10.39
C ALA A 15 -9.65 3.48 -10.73
N LEU A 16 -10.13 3.02 -11.88
CA LEU A 16 -9.87 1.68 -12.38
C LEU A 16 -8.39 1.46 -12.68
N ALA A 17 -7.71 2.43 -13.28
CA ALA A 17 -6.27 2.36 -13.55
C ALA A 17 -5.45 2.24 -12.27
N VAL A 18 -5.82 2.96 -11.20
CA VAL A 18 -5.16 2.81 -9.89
C VAL A 18 -5.46 1.45 -9.24
N SER A 19 -6.68 0.94 -9.38
CA SER A 19 -7.11 -0.31 -8.75
C SER A 19 -6.58 -1.56 -9.45
N VAL A 20 -6.52 -1.53 -10.79
CA VAL A 20 -6.22 -2.69 -11.65
C VAL A 20 -4.82 -2.58 -12.27
N GLY A 21 -4.32 -1.36 -12.52
CA GLY A 21 -3.03 -1.12 -13.13
C GLY A 21 -1.87 -1.84 -12.44
N PRO A 22 -1.79 -1.89 -11.09
CA PRO A 22 -0.76 -2.65 -10.40
C PRO A 22 -0.81 -4.16 -10.67
N LEU A 23 -1.99 -4.75 -10.86
CA LEU A 23 -2.11 -6.17 -11.26
C LEU A 23 -1.58 -6.38 -12.68
N TYR A 24 -1.98 -5.50 -13.61
CA TYR A 24 -1.52 -5.55 -14.99
C TYR A 24 0.00 -5.34 -15.09
N ALA A 25 0.55 -4.40 -14.32
CA ALA A 25 1.98 -4.15 -14.29
C ALA A 25 2.75 -5.34 -13.68
N ALA A 26 2.25 -5.93 -12.59
CA ALA A 26 2.88 -7.09 -11.98
C ALA A 26 2.88 -8.29 -12.95
N ASP A 27 1.75 -8.61 -13.57
CA ASP A 27 1.63 -9.67 -14.58
C ASP A 27 2.57 -9.46 -15.78
N ARG A 28 2.78 -8.21 -16.20
CA ARG A 28 3.53 -7.90 -17.42
C ARG A 28 5.03 -7.72 -17.24
N PHE A 29 5.46 -7.30 -16.05
CA PHE A 29 6.84 -6.86 -15.78
C PHE A 29 7.51 -7.59 -14.62
N ARG A 30 6.81 -8.46 -13.87
CA ARG A 30 7.41 -9.27 -12.80
C ARG A 30 7.32 -10.75 -13.15
N GLU A 31 8.32 -11.50 -12.75
CA GLU A 31 8.30 -12.96 -12.83
C GLU A 31 7.56 -13.51 -11.60
N LEU A 32 6.31 -13.90 -11.82
CA LEU A 32 5.41 -14.37 -10.79
C LEU A 32 5.20 -15.87 -10.93
N ARG A 33 5.21 -16.57 -9.80
CA ARG A 33 4.81 -17.98 -9.70
C ARG A 33 3.73 -18.16 -8.65
N GLU A 34 2.95 -19.22 -8.80
CA GLU A 34 2.05 -19.67 -7.74
C GLU A 34 2.85 -20.30 -6.58
N PRO A 35 2.37 -20.19 -5.33
CA PRO A 35 2.98 -20.89 -4.21
C PRO A 35 2.74 -22.39 -4.31
N THR A 36 3.71 -23.16 -3.83
CA THR A 36 3.54 -24.59 -3.53
C THR A 36 2.54 -24.78 -2.39
N ASP A 37 2.02 -26.00 -2.20
CA ASP A 37 1.09 -26.29 -1.09
C ASP A 37 1.72 -26.02 0.29
N ALA A 38 3.02 -26.27 0.43
CA ALA A 38 3.76 -26.01 1.66
C ALA A 38 3.91 -24.50 1.92
N GLU A 39 4.28 -23.73 0.91
CA GLU A 39 4.35 -22.25 1.00
C GLU A 39 2.97 -21.66 1.26
N ARG A 40 1.91 -22.19 0.64
CA ARG A 40 0.54 -21.76 0.89
C ARG A 40 0.14 -21.98 2.35
N ALA A 41 0.46 -23.15 2.91
CA ALA A 41 0.21 -23.45 4.32
C ALA A 41 1.02 -22.54 5.25
N GLN A 42 2.28 -22.26 4.92
CA GLN A 42 3.12 -21.32 5.66
C GLN A 42 2.55 -19.91 5.62
N ILE A 43 2.19 -19.40 4.44
CA ILE A 43 1.58 -18.06 4.28
C ILE A 43 0.27 -17.98 5.07
N ALA A 44 -0.57 -19.02 5.01
CA ALA A 44 -1.81 -19.05 5.79
C ALA A 44 -1.52 -18.97 7.30
N ALA A 45 -0.53 -19.71 7.81
CA ALA A 45 -0.14 -19.65 9.21
C ALA A 45 0.40 -18.28 9.62
N LEU A 46 1.19 -17.62 8.78
CA LEU A 46 1.73 -16.28 9.03
C LEU A 46 0.66 -15.18 8.93
N ALA A 47 -0.36 -15.38 8.10
CA ALA A 47 -1.44 -14.42 7.84
C ALA A 47 -2.60 -14.53 8.84
N ASP A 48 -2.81 -15.72 9.43
CA ASP A 48 -3.90 -16.01 10.38
C ASP A 48 -3.96 -15.04 11.57
N PRO A 49 -2.85 -14.69 12.25
CA PRO A 49 -2.89 -13.75 13.37
C PRO A 49 -3.40 -12.36 12.98
N GLY A 50 -3.12 -11.92 11.75
CA GLY A 50 -3.60 -10.64 11.21
C GLY A 50 -5.01 -10.69 10.63
N GLY A 51 -5.60 -11.89 10.47
CA GLY A 51 -6.88 -12.10 9.83
C GLY A 51 -6.87 -11.83 8.32
N LEU A 52 -5.72 -11.98 7.64
CA LEU A 52 -5.62 -11.82 6.19
C LEU A 52 -5.98 -13.13 5.48
N ASP A 53 -7.21 -13.22 4.98
CA ASP A 53 -7.68 -14.37 4.20
C ASP A 53 -7.79 -14.04 2.71
N LEU A 54 -6.91 -14.61 1.89
CA LEU A 54 -6.84 -14.40 0.45
C LEU A 54 -6.53 -15.70 -0.29
N ASP A 55 -7.41 -16.09 -1.20
CA ASP A 55 -7.24 -17.30 -2.02
C ASP A 55 -6.07 -17.20 -3.03
N ARG A 56 -5.85 -15.98 -3.54
CA ARG A 56 -4.91 -15.72 -4.65
C ARG A 56 -3.61 -15.15 -4.13
N ILE A 57 -2.54 -15.88 -4.39
CA ILE A 57 -1.20 -15.57 -3.94
C ILE A 57 -0.25 -15.67 -5.14
N ALA A 58 0.61 -14.68 -5.31
CA ALA A 58 1.66 -14.65 -6.31
C ALA A 58 3.00 -14.39 -5.61
N ILE A 59 3.95 -15.30 -5.78
CA ILE A 59 5.31 -15.13 -5.27
C ILE A 59 6.17 -14.62 -6.41
N GLU A 60 6.82 -13.48 -6.20
CA GLU A 60 7.84 -12.96 -7.09
C GLU A 60 9.14 -13.72 -6.85
N SER A 61 9.63 -14.41 -7.89
CA SER A 61 10.97 -14.96 -7.89
C SER A 61 11.94 -13.82 -8.13
N VAL A 62 12.82 -13.54 -7.16
CA VAL A 62 13.98 -12.68 -7.42
C VAL A 62 14.87 -13.47 -8.37
N GLY A 63 14.75 -13.20 -9.67
CA GLY A 63 15.65 -13.73 -10.68
C GLY A 63 17.06 -13.23 -10.36
N SER A 64 17.94 -14.13 -9.97
CA SER A 64 19.37 -13.88 -9.95
C SER A 64 19.83 -13.71 -11.40
N ASP A 65 19.81 -12.49 -11.96
CA ASP A 65 20.87 -12.02 -12.88
C ASP A 65 20.80 -10.54 -13.30
N ASP A 66 21.95 -9.88 -13.11
CA ASP A 66 22.67 -8.86 -13.88
C ASP A 66 21.97 -7.63 -14.51
N GLY A 67 22.45 -6.44 -14.09
CA GLY A 67 22.34 -5.24 -14.95
C GLY A 67 22.61 -3.84 -14.38
N GLY A 68 22.87 -3.65 -13.07
CA GLY A 68 23.03 -2.28 -12.54
C GLY A 68 23.62 -2.16 -11.15
N GLY A 69 24.96 -2.19 -11.06
CA GLY A 69 25.81 -1.52 -10.07
C GLY A 69 25.26 -1.17 -8.68
N GLY A 70 24.68 -2.13 -7.96
CA GLY A 70 24.40 -2.05 -6.53
C GLY A 70 24.57 -3.45 -5.94
N SER A 71 25.39 -3.59 -4.90
CA SER A 71 25.79 -4.87 -4.30
C SER A 71 24.61 -5.82 -4.05
N ALA A 72 24.81 -7.10 -4.36
CA ALA A 72 23.93 -8.21 -4.06
C ALA A 72 23.74 -8.37 -2.54
N ALA A 73 22.83 -7.60 -1.97
CA ALA A 73 22.24 -7.80 -0.66
C ALA A 73 20.79 -8.23 -0.90
N ASP A 74 20.39 -9.35 -0.29
CA ASP A 74 19.03 -9.68 0.16
C ASP A 74 17.90 -8.93 -0.57
N GLY A 75 17.11 -9.65 -1.37
CA GLY A 75 15.95 -9.09 -2.05
C GLY A 75 15.03 -8.33 -1.08
N PRO A 76 14.34 -7.27 -1.55
CA PRO A 76 13.45 -6.52 -0.67
C PRO A 76 12.35 -7.47 -0.21
N ALA A 77 12.28 -7.76 1.09
CA ALA A 77 11.12 -8.41 1.66
C ALA A 77 9.90 -7.49 1.40
N GLU A 78 9.06 -7.86 0.44
CA GLU A 78 7.88 -7.10 0.04
C GLU A 78 6.63 -7.95 0.24
N VAL A 79 5.62 -7.35 0.87
CA VAL A 79 4.27 -7.89 0.96
C VAL A 79 3.35 -6.79 0.45
N ALA A 80 2.47 -7.12 -0.50
CA ALA A 80 1.51 -6.18 -1.07
C ALA A 80 0.21 -6.86 -1.47
N VAL A 81 -0.94 -6.39 -0.96
CA VAL A 81 -2.24 -6.80 -1.48
C VAL A 81 -2.69 -5.83 -2.56
N ARG A 82 -2.99 -6.35 -3.75
CA ARG A 82 -3.42 -5.52 -4.90
C ARG A 82 -4.68 -6.08 -5.54
N GLY A 83 -5.39 -5.19 -6.25
CA GLY A 83 -6.60 -5.53 -6.98
C GLY A 83 -7.88 -5.03 -6.31
N PRO A 84 -9.00 -5.00 -7.05
CA PRO A 84 -10.28 -4.56 -6.53
C PRO A 84 -10.90 -5.59 -5.57
N PRO A 85 -11.91 -5.20 -4.77
CA PRO A 85 -12.65 -6.11 -3.91
C PRO A 85 -13.12 -7.38 -4.65
N GLY A 86 -12.93 -8.55 -4.03
CA GLY A 86 -13.30 -9.86 -4.59
C GLY A 86 -12.34 -10.43 -5.65
N ARG A 87 -11.31 -9.68 -6.06
CA ARG A 87 -10.27 -10.13 -7.01
C ARG A 87 -8.86 -9.81 -6.49
N ARG A 88 -8.71 -9.64 -5.17
CA ARG A 88 -7.45 -9.29 -4.51
C ARG A 88 -6.43 -10.42 -4.67
N VAL A 89 -5.17 -10.05 -4.84
CA VAL A 89 -4.02 -10.95 -4.92
C VAL A 89 -2.98 -10.48 -3.92
N LEU A 90 -2.48 -11.41 -3.10
CA LEU A 90 -1.33 -11.19 -2.24
C LEU A 90 -0.05 -11.41 -3.04
N PHE A 91 0.76 -10.36 -3.18
CA PHE A 91 2.09 -10.44 -3.76
C PHE A 91 3.11 -10.53 -2.63
N LEU A 92 4.01 -11.51 -2.70
CA LEU A 92 5.14 -11.64 -1.78
C LEU A 92 6.43 -11.84 -2.57
N THR A 93 7.55 -11.32 -2.09
CA THR A 93 8.87 -11.82 -2.52
C THR A 93 9.19 -13.12 -1.78
N ALA A 94 9.96 -14.01 -2.42
CA ALA A 94 10.32 -15.31 -1.83
C ALA A 94 11.01 -15.18 -0.45
N ASP A 95 11.83 -14.14 -0.28
CA ASP A 95 12.56 -13.83 0.96
C ASP A 95 11.66 -13.68 2.19
N VAL A 96 10.40 -13.28 2.02
CA VAL A 96 9.43 -13.20 3.13
C VAL A 96 9.19 -14.57 3.77
N LEU A 97 9.36 -15.65 3.01
CA LEU A 97 9.12 -17.02 3.48
C LEU A 97 10.40 -17.73 3.94
N THR A 98 11.56 -17.33 3.42
CA THR A 98 12.83 -18.03 3.63
C THR A 98 13.77 -17.32 4.59
N ASP A 99 13.82 -15.99 4.54
CA ASP A 99 14.91 -15.21 5.16
C ASP A 99 14.40 -14.27 6.25
N LEU A 100 13.09 -13.99 6.27
CA LEU A 100 12.48 -13.07 7.20
C LEU A 100 12.07 -13.78 8.49
N ASP A 101 12.34 -13.16 9.64
CA ASP A 101 11.85 -13.65 10.92
C ASP A 101 10.32 -13.78 10.92
N GLU A 102 9.82 -14.85 11.54
CA GLU A 102 8.39 -15.16 11.59
C GLU A 102 7.55 -14.00 12.16
N ASP A 103 7.98 -13.39 13.26
CA ASP A 103 7.30 -12.23 13.86
C ASP A 103 7.26 -11.01 12.92
N VAL A 104 8.31 -10.80 12.12
CA VAL A 104 8.38 -9.72 11.14
C VAL A 104 7.42 -10.01 9.98
N ALA A 105 7.39 -11.24 9.47
CA ALA A 105 6.46 -11.66 8.43
C ALA A 105 5.00 -11.52 8.90
N ILE A 106 4.68 -11.93 10.13
CA ILE A 106 3.36 -11.75 10.75
C ILE A 106 3.01 -10.26 10.82
N GLY A 107 3.94 -9.40 11.29
CA GLY A 107 3.72 -7.96 11.37
C GLY A 107 3.42 -7.30 10.01
N LEU A 108 4.13 -7.69 8.95
CA LEU A 108 3.88 -7.19 7.59
C LEU A 108 2.53 -7.66 7.03
N LEU A 109 2.19 -8.93 7.22
CA LEU A 109 0.90 -9.48 6.77
C LEU A 109 -0.27 -8.87 7.54
N ALA A 110 -0.12 -8.64 8.84
CA ALA A 110 -1.12 -7.93 9.65
C ALA A 110 -1.29 -6.47 9.19
N ALA A 111 -0.21 -5.77 8.85
CA ALA A 111 -0.28 -4.43 8.29
C ALA A 111 -1.06 -4.41 6.96
N GLU A 112 -0.88 -5.41 6.10
CA GLU A 112 -1.69 -5.56 4.90
C GLU A 112 -3.14 -5.91 5.18
N ALA A 113 -3.40 -6.79 6.15
CA ALA A 113 -4.76 -7.09 6.61
C ALA A 113 -5.48 -5.81 7.04
N GLY A 114 -4.80 -4.95 7.81
CA GLY A 114 -5.30 -3.64 8.21
C GLY A 114 -5.65 -2.75 7.02
N ARG A 115 -4.79 -2.69 5.99
CA ARG A 115 -5.04 -1.91 4.75
C ARG A 115 -6.23 -2.43 3.96
N VAL A 116 -6.35 -3.75 3.87
CA VAL A 116 -7.44 -4.46 3.20
C VAL A 116 -8.77 -4.21 3.92
N ALA A 117 -8.77 -4.28 5.26
CA ALA A 117 -9.96 -4.07 6.10
C ALA A 117 -10.42 -2.60 6.13
N THR A 118 -9.51 -1.65 5.88
CA THR A 118 -9.82 -0.22 5.83
C THR A 118 -10.13 0.30 4.44
N TYR A 119 -10.10 -0.55 3.41
CA TYR A 119 -10.30 -0.18 2.01
C TYR A 119 -9.34 0.93 1.55
N TYR A 120 -8.09 0.90 2.02
CA TYR A 120 -7.10 1.94 1.74
C TYR A 120 -6.83 2.09 0.23
N ALA A 121 -6.72 0.97 -0.48
CA ALA A 121 -6.47 0.98 -1.93
C ALA A 121 -7.65 1.58 -2.71
N GLU A 122 -8.87 1.25 -2.31
CA GLU A 122 -10.11 1.78 -2.91
C GLU A 122 -10.25 3.28 -2.63
N PHE A 123 -9.97 3.71 -1.39
CA PHE A 123 -9.93 5.13 -1.05
C PHE A 123 -8.95 5.89 -1.95
N ARG A 124 -7.72 5.37 -2.11
CA ARG A 124 -6.70 5.97 -2.98
C ARG A 124 -7.18 6.06 -4.43
N ALA A 125 -7.82 5.00 -4.95
CA ALA A 125 -8.35 4.99 -6.30
C ALA A 125 -9.44 6.05 -6.52
N VAL A 126 -10.39 6.16 -5.58
CA VAL A 126 -11.46 7.16 -5.62
C VAL A 126 -10.89 8.58 -5.51
N ALA A 127 -9.93 8.81 -4.62
CA ALA A 127 -9.27 10.10 -4.46
C ALA A 127 -8.57 10.56 -5.76
N VAL A 128 -7.78 9.69 -6.38
CA VAL A 128 -7.12 9.98 -7.66
C VAL A 128 -8.15 10.23 -8.76
N GLY A 129 -9.20 9.41 -8.83
CA GLY A 129 -10.30 9.60 -9.77
C GLY A 129 -11.00 10.95 -9.60
N ALA A 130 -11.26 11.38 -8.36
CA ALA A 130 -11.90 12.66 -8.06
C ALA A 130 -11.02 13.85 -8.47
N VAL A 131 -9.71 13.80 -8.19
CA VAL A 131 -8.76 14.84 -8.61
C VAL A 131 -8.70 14.95 -10.13
N LEU A 132 -8.56 13.82 -10.84
CA LEU A 132 -8.46 13.81 -12.29
C LEU A 132 -9.78 14.18 -12.98
N ALA A 133 -10.92 13.80 -12.42
CA ALA A 133 -12.23 14.27 -12.89
C ALA A 133 -12.37 15.79 -12.74
N THR A 134 -11.94 16.35 -11.61
CA THR A 134 -11.98 17.80 -11.37
C THR A 134 -11.06 18.54 -12.36
N LEU A 135 -9.86 18.03 -12.60
CA LEU A 135 -8.96 18.56 -13.63
C LEU A 135 -9.57 18.47 -15.03
N ALA A 136 -10.19 17.35 -15.38
CA ALA A 136 -10.89 17.20 -16.66
C ALA A 136 -12.04 18.21 -16.81
N ALA A 137 -12.78 18.51 -15.73
CA ALA A 137 -13.85 19.51 -15.75
C ALA A 137 -13.32 20.92 -16.04
N VAL A 138 -12.11 21.24 -15.54
CA VAL A 138 -11.41 22.50 -15.86
C VAL A 138 -10.96 22.53 -17.32
N VAL A 139 -10.29 21.48 -17.79
CA VAL A 139 -9.76 21.40 -19.16
C VAL A 139 -10.87 21.42 -20.20
N THR A 140 -12.02 20.82 -19.90
CA THR A 140 -13.21 20.84 -20.76
C THR A 140 -14.08 22.08 -20.62
N THR A 141 -13.61 23.09 -19.87
CA THR A 141 -14.27 24.39 -19.63
C THR A 141 -15.66 24.30 -19.02
N LEU A 142 -16.01 23.15 -18.42
CA LEU A 142 -17.26 22.97 -17.67
C LEU A 142 -17.23 23.72 -16.34
N VAL A 143 -16.04 23.92 -15.79
CA VAL A 143 -15.80 24.69 -14.57
C VAL A 143 -14.78 25.79 -14.89
N PRO A 144 -15.02 27.05 -14.47
CA PRO A 144 -14.03 28.12 -14.61
C PRO A 144 -12.69 27.73 -13.98
N PHE A 145 -11.59 28.20 -14.58
CA PHE A 145 -10.24 27.83 -14.15
C PHE A 145 -9.98 28.13 -12.67
N GLU A 146 -10.31 29.34 -12.19
CA GLU A 146 -10.02 29.74 -10.81
C GLU A 146 -10.75 28.87 -9.78
N SER A 147 -12.06 28.67 -9.97
CA SER A 147 -12.87 27.85 -9.07
C SER A 147 -12.52 26.37 -9.16
N GLY A 148 -12.21 25.87 -10.36
CA GLY A 148 -11.81 24.49 -10.56
C GLY A 148 -10.43 24.19 -10.02
N PHE A 149 -9.46 25.10 -10.17
CA PHE A 149 -8.14 24.97 -9.57
C PHE A 149 -8.22 25.00 -8.04
N ALA A 150 -9.00 25.92 -7.47
CA ALA A 150 -9.28 25.93 -6.04
C ALA A 150 -9.94 24.62 -5.56
N ALA A 151 -10.86 24.05 -6.35
CA ALA A 151 -11.47 22.76 -6.06
C ALA A 151 -10.45 21.60 -6.10
N VAL A 152 -9.52 21.58 -7.06
CA VAL A 152 -8.45 20.57 -7.13
C VAL A 152 -7.59 20.62 -5.86
N ILE A 153 -7.18 21.80 -5.43
CA ILE A 153 -6.41 21.96 -4.18
C ILE A 153 -7.22 21.46 -2.99
N ALA A 154 -8.48 21.91 -2.86
CA ALA A 154 -9.33 21.53 -1.73
C ALA A 154 -9.56 20.02 -1.67
N VAL A 155 -9.88 19.38 -2.81
CA VAL A 155 -10.05 17.93 -2.92
C VAL A 155 -8.73 17.21 -2.62
N GLY A 156 -7.60 17.69 -3.14
CA GLY A 156 -6.29 17.12 -2.89
C GLY A 156 -5.91 17.14 -1.40
N VAL A 157 -6.08 18.28 -0.74
CA VAL A 157 -5.81 18.43 0.71
C VAL A 157 -6.75 17.54 1.53
N ALA A 158 -8.04 17.53 1.22
CA ALA A 158 -9.01 16.69 1.93
C ALA A 158 -8.71 15.19 1.74
N ALA A 159 -8.38 14.77 0.52
CA ALA A 159 -8.01 13.40 0.21
C ALA A 159 -6.71 12.98 0.90
N PHE A 160 -5.72 13.88 0.94
CA PHE A 160 -4.46 13.63 1.64
C PHE A 160 -4.69 13.43 3.14
N TRP A 161 -5.43 14.35 3.77
CA TRP A 161 -5.78 14.26 5.18
C TRP A 161 -6.57 12.98 5.49
N ALA A 162 -7.58 12.66 4.69
CA ALA A 162 -8.38 11.46 4.87
C ALA A 162 -7.56 10.19 4.64
N GLY A 163 -6.67 10.16 3.63
CA GLY A 163 -5.78 9.04 3.36
C GLY A 163 -4.85 8.73 4.52
N ARG A 164 -4.27 9.76 5.14
CA ARG A 164 -3.47 9.62 6.37
C ARG A 164 -4.29 9.04 7.52
N ARG A 165 -5.56 9.43 7.67
CA ARG A 165 -6.46 8.84 8.69
C ARG A 165 -6.78 7.38 8.40
N VAL A 166 -7.03 7.01 7.14
CA VAL A 166 -7.30 5.62 6.74
C VAL A 166 -6.07 4.75 6.99
N GLN A 167 -4.87 5.23 6.66
CA GLN A 167 -3.62 4.51 6.93
C GLN A 167 -3.40 4.31 8.43
N TYR A 168 -3.63 5.33 9.28
CA TYR A 168 -3.53 5.13 10.73
C TYR A 168 -4.56 4.15 11.27
N ALA A 169 -5.79 4.16 10.75
CA ALA A 169 -6.78 3.16 11.12
C ALA A 169 -6.39 1.74 10.68
N ALA A 170 -5.63 1.61 9.59
CA ALA A 170 -5.07 0.33 9.13
C ALA A 170 -4.00 -0.17 10.11
N ASP A 171 -3.07 0.71 10.48
CA ASP A 171 -2.00 0.40 11.43
C ASP A 171 -2.55 0.04 12.82
N THR A 172 -3.58 0.76 13.29
CA THR A 172 -4.28 0.41 14.54
C THR A 172 -4.93 -0.96 14.46
N ARG A 173 -5.59 -1.31 13.35
CA ARG A 173 -6.15 -2.67 13.20
C ARG A 173 -5.10 -3.75 13.22
N ALA A 174 -3.96 -3.52 12.59
CA ALA A 174 -2.84 -4.46 12.62
C ALA A 174 -2.31 -4.61 14.06
N ALA A 175 -2.13 -3.50 14.77
CA ALA A 175 -1.70 -3.49 16.17
C ALA A 175 -2.69 -4.21 17.09
N ASP A 176 -4.00 -3.98 16.91
CA ASP A 176 -5.05 -4.66 17.68
C ASP A 176 -5.05 -6.18 17.44
N ALA A 177 -4.60 -6.63 16.26
CA ALA A 177 -4.56 -8.05 15.90
C ALA A 177 -3.31 -8.77 16.41
N VAL A 178 -2.12 -8.16 16.26
CA VAL A 178 -0.83 -8.84 16.52
C VAL A 178 0.10 -8.12 17.51
N GLY A 179 -0.34 -7.01 18.10
CA GLY A 179 0.42 -6.17 19.01
C GLY A 179 1.14 -5.02 18.30
N ALA A 180 1.14 -3.84 18.92
CA ALA A 180 1.71 -2.63 18.33
C ALA A 180 3.25 -2.72 18.14
N ASP A 181 3.96 -3.31 19.11
CA ASP A 181 5.41 -3.51 19.02
C ASP A 181 5.80 -4.42 17.85
N ARG A 182 5.09 -5.52 17.65
CA ARG A 182 5.37 -6.45 16.54
C ARG A 182 5.23 -5.77 15.17
N VAL A 183 4.22 -4.91 14.99
CA VAL A 183 4.04 -4.17 13.74
C VAL A 183 5.15 -3.12 13.57
N ALA A 184 5.54 -2.43 14.65
CA ALA A 184 6.64 -1.47 14.61
C ALA A 184 7.99 -2.15 14.27
N ASP A 185 8.32 -3.24 14.97
CA ASP A 185 9.51 -4.07 14.72
C ASP A 185 9.55 -4.52 13.26
N ALA A 186 8.41 -4.93 12.70
CA ALA A 186 8.35 -5.38 11.32
C ALA A 186 8.66 -4.25 10.32
N PHE A 187 8.18 -3.04 10.56
CA PHE A 187 8.50 -1.88 9.72
C PHE A 187 9.96 -1.47 9.83
N GLU A 188 10.53 -1.48 11.04
CA GLU A 188 11.94 -1.16 11.28
C GLU A 188 12.86 -2.19 10.59
N ARG A 189 12.61 -3.49 10.77
CA ARG A 189 13.42 -4.57 10.17
C ARG A 189 13.40 -4.53 8.64
N VAL A 190 12.26 -4.24 8.03
CA VAL A 190 12.18 -4.09 6.56
C VAL A 190 12.88 -2.83 6.08
N ALA A 191 12.81 -1.73 6.82
CA ALA A 191 13.53 -0.51 6.50
C ALA A 191 15.05 -0.72 6.57
N GLU A 192 15.52 -1.38 7.64
CA GLU A 192 16.92 -1.78 7.84
C GLU A 192 17.41 -2.68 6.69
N ARG A 193 16.65 -3.72 6.32
CA ARG A 193 16.99 -4.62 5.19
C ARG A 193 17.09 -3.86 3.86
N ARG A 194 16.35 -2.77 3.69
CA ARG A 194 16.40 -1.91 2.48
C ARG A 194 17.50 -0.85 2.55
N GLY A 195 18.22 -0.73 3.67
CA GLY A 195 19.21 0.32 3.90
C GLY A 195 18.60 1.72 3.92
N VAL A 196 17.32 1.85 4.28
CA VAL A 196 16.59 3.12 4.33
C VAL A 196 16.30 3.47 5.78
N GLU A 197 16.77 4.63 6.23
CA GLU A 197 16.41 5.15 7.54
C GLU A 197 14.93 5.59 7.52
N PRO A 198 14.09 5.15 8.46
CA PRO A 198 12.69 5.56 8.50
C PRO A 198 12.56 7.07 8.76
N GLU A 199 12.31 7.85 7.71
CA GLU A 199 12.14 9.28 7.86
C GLU A 199 10.91 9.60 8.74
N THR A 200 11.11 10.48 9.71
CA THR A 200 10.05 11.17 10.45
C THR A 200 9.72 12.46 9.71
N GLY A 201 8.47 12.88 9.70
CA GLY A 201 8.02 13.94 8.80
C GLY A 201 8.72 15.28 9.05
N ASP A 202 9.37 15.83 8.01
CA ASP A 202 9.72 17.25 7.89
C ASP A 202 8.95 17.89 6.71
N TRP A 203 9.06 19.21 6.51
CA TRP A 203 8.33 19.97 5.49
C TRP A 203 8.52 19.45 4.05
N SER A 204 9.60 18.71 3.77
CA SER A 204 9.85 18.04 2.47
C SER A 204 9.05 16.75 2.27
N THR A 205 8.65 16.06 3.34
CA THR A 205 7.93 14.78 3.30
C THR A 205 6.41 14.97 3.12
N TRP A 206 5.93 16.21 3.14
CA TRP A 206 4.51 16.56 2.93
C TRP A 206 3.98 16.19 1.54
N PHE A 207 4.86 15.97 0.56
CA PHE A 207 4.49 15.58 -0.81
C PHE A 207 4.49 14.06 -1.02
N GLU A 208 4.87 13.27 -0.02
CA GLU A 208 4.78 11.82 -0.10
C GLU A 208 3.35 11.35 0.15
N VAL A 209 2.84 10.50 -0.73
CA VAL A 209 1.43 10.06 -0.73
C VAL A 209 1.07 9.20 0.49
N GLN A 210 2.07 8.64 1.19
CA GLN A 210 1.87 7.91 2.45
C GLN A 210 2.40 8.73 3.63
N PRO A 211 1.79 8.60 4.83
CA PRO A 211 2.41 9.15 6.02
C PRO A 211 3.83 8.59 6.19
N PRO A 212 4.80 9.41 6.61
CA PRO A 212 6.19 8.99 6.78
C PRO A 212 6.27 7.72 7.62
N LEU A 213 7.16 6.79 7.23
CA LEU A 213 7.27 5.51 7.92
C LEU A 213 7.68 5.69 9.38
N GLY A 214 8.57 6.64 9.68
CA GLY A 214 8.98 6.98 11.03
C GLY A 214 7.83 7.48 11.91
N ASP A 215 6.91 8.30 11.37
CA ASP A 215 5.72 8.77 12.11
C ASP A 215 4.79 7.60 12.50
N ARG A 216 4.70 6.58 11.63
CA ARG A 216 3.87 5.39 11.88
C ARG A 216 4.51 4.51 12.94
N ILE A 217 5.82 4.27 12.84
CA ILE A 217 6.61 3.52 13.83
C ILE A 217 6.50 4.20 15.20
N ALA A 218 6.77 5.51 15.28
CA ALA A 218 6.71 6.26 16.54
C ALA A 218 5.35 6.13 17.25
N ARG A 219 4.25 6.21 16.49
CA ARG A 219 2.89 6.03 17.04
C ARG A 219 2.62 4.61 17.53
N LEU A 220 3.11 3.60 16.82
CA LEU A 220 2.97 2.21 17.24
C LEU A 220 3.77 1.96 18.52
N ARG A 221 4.98 2.52 18.64
CA ARG A 221 5.79 2.45 19.86
C ARG A 221 5.15 3.17 21.04
N GLU A 222 4.59 4.36 20.83
CA GLU A 222 3.85 5.10 21.86
C GLU A 222 2.67 4.26 22.37
N ARG A 223 1.90 3.66 21.46
CA ARG A 223 0.81 2.77 21.83
C ARG A 223 1.27 1.53 22.60
N ALA A 224 2.36 0.89 22.17
CA ALA A 224 2.90 -0.28 22.86
C ALA A 224 3.32 0.04 24.30
N ALA A 225 3.89 1.22 24.52
CA ALA A 225 4.23 1.70 25.86
C ALA A 225 2.99 1.94 26.75
N ASP A 226 1.84 2.30 26.16
CA ASP A 226 0.57 2.46 26.88
C ASP A 226 -0.13 1.11 27.18
N GLU A 227 0.21 0.04 26.44
CA GLU A 227 -0.38 -1.31 26.58
C GLU A 227 0.37 -2.21 27.59
N GLY A 228 1.60 -1.86 27.96
CA GLY A 228 2.47 -2.60 28.90
C GLY A 228 2.34 -2.17 30.36
#